data_AF-A0A3G2G3Q7-F1
#
_entry.id   AF-A0A3G2G3Q7-F1
#
_cell.length_a   1.000
_cell.length_b   1.000
_cell.length_c   1.000
_cell.angle_alpha   90.00
_cell.angle_beta   90.00
_cell.angle_gamma   90.00
#
_symmetry.space_group_name_H-M   'P 1'
#
loop_
_entity.id
_entity.type
_entity.pdbx_description
1 polymer ?
#
loop_
_entity_poly.entity_id
_entity_poly.type
_entity_poly.pdbx_seq_one_letter_code
_entity_poly.pdbx_strand_id
1 'polypeptide(L)'
;MGAFSVNPNGKADDISELSKFIDLVIAHLLDRASQRENVSHKAHQIYQNPKDDNHLLHESLPEYISGKKLIPSEVFVLIGYSTSNDRFKWYEENKKYIFRMDGNTGSLELNNDVVNAKYLLLRKKGEAHASDLYQIKSKGLKVFSRSYLDTLNYPPSKNPKEYYLAIEIEKASDIEFENVSWDFKELETYKKILEDVTNKYSRAGLPFTVSLTDLMKTKMRKE
;
A
#
# COMPACT_ATOMS: atom_id res chain seq x y z
N MET A 1 29.50 -21.39 -19.76
CA MET A 1 30.05 -22.53 -19.00
C MET A 1 31.41 -22.85 -19.60
N GLY A 2 32.48 -22.72 -18.80
CA GLY A 2 33.85 -22.96 -19.23
C GLY A 2 34.23 -24.44 -19.12
N ALA A 3 35.20 -24.88 -19.92
CA ALA A 3 35.69 -26.25 -19.93
C ALA A 3 36.46 -26.59 -18.64
N PHE A 4 36.11 -27.71 -18.00
CA PHE A 4 36.84 -28.25 -16.86
C PHE A 4 37.95 -29.18 -17.37
N SER A 5 39.21 -28.81 -17.11
CA SER A 5 40.37 -29.66 -17.38
C SER A 5 40.50 -30.69 -16.27
N VAL A 6 40.14 -31.94 -16.54
CA VAL A 6 40.42 -33.06 -15.63
C VAL A 6 41.76 -33.66 -16.01
N ASN A 7 42.75 -33.59 -15.13
CA ASN A 7 44.10 -34.10 -15.41
C ASN A 7 44.14 -35.64 -15.18
N PRO A 8 44.44 -36.45 -16.20
CA PRO A 8 44.42 -37.91 -16.08
C PRO A 8 45.53 -38.49 -15.18
N ASN A 9 46.53 -37.69 -14.80
CA ASN A 9 47.67 -38.13 -13.96
C ASN A 9 47.51 -37.89 -12.44
N GLY A 10 46.29 -37.57 -11.99
CA GLY A 10 45.85 -37.85 -10.62
C GLY A 10 46.50 -37.03 -9.50
N LYS A 11 45.78 -36.00 -9.05
CA LYS A 11 45.55 -35.85 -7.61
C LYS A 11 44.07 -36.17 -7.37
N ALA A 12 43.78 -36.99 -6.37
CA ALA A 12 42.40 -37.33 -5.98
C ALA A 12 41.53 -36.09 -5.69
N ASP A 13 42.18 -34.96 -5.42
CA ASP A 13 41.57 -33.66 -5.20
C ASP A 13 40.80 -33.12 -6.43
N ASP A 14 41.28 -33.32 -7.67
CA ASP A 14 40.64 -32.76 -8.87
C ASP A 14 39.24 -33.33 -9.14
N ILE A 15 39.06 -34.65 -8.91
CA ILE A 15 37.76 -35.32 -9.05
C ILE A 15 36.85 -34.96 -7.86
N SER A 16 37.41 -34.79 -6.66
CA SER A 16 36.67 -34.32 -5.49
C SER A 16 36.13 -32.91 -5.69
N GLU A 17 36.92 -32.00 -6.28
CA GLU A 17 36.51 -30.63 -6.60
C GLU A 17 35.41 -30.61 -7.65
N LEU A 18 35.49 -31.45 -8.68
CA LEU A 18 34.42 -31.59 -9.68
C LEU A 18 33.13 -32.12 -9.05
N SER A 19 33.21 -33.14 -8.18
CA SER A 19 32.04 -33.65 -7.46
C SER A 19 31.40 -32.57 -6.60
N LYS A 20 32.21 -31.83 -5.82
CA LYS A 20 31.72 -30.72 -4.99
C LYS A 20 31.07 -29.62 -5.84
N PHE A 21 31.63 -29.32 -7.01
CA PHE A 21 31.04 -28.36 -7.93
C PHE A 21 29.68 -28.85 -8.47
N ILE A 22 29.58 -30.11 -8.90
CA ILE A 22 28.32 -30.69 -9.38
C ILE A 22 27.28 -30.70 -8.27
N ASP A 23 27.64 -31.11 -7.05
CA ASP A 23 26.74 -31.10 -5.89
C ASP A 23 26.25 -29.67 -5.57
N LEU A 24 27.12 -28.67 -5.70
CA LEU A 24 26.78 -27.27 -5.52
C LEU A 24 25.83 -26.76 -6.62
N VAL A 25 26.04 -27.14 -7.88
CA VAL A 25 25.11 -26.81 -8.98
C VAL A 25 23.76 -27.48 -8.77
N ILE A 26 23.74 -28.75 -8.38
CA ILE A 26 22.49 -29.48 -8.06
C ILE A 26 21.76 -28.78 -6.92
N ALA A 27 22.45 -28.42 -5.84
CA ALA A 27 21.86 -27.69 -4.71
C ALA A 27 21.26 -26.35 -5.16
N HIS A 28 21.96 -25.58 -6.00
CA HIS A 28 21.43 -24.32 -6.55
C HIS A 28 20.23 -24.52 -7.49
N LEU A 29 20.17 -25.61 -8.24
CA LEU A 29 19.03 -25.93 -9.11
C LEU A 29 17.81 -26.44 -8.32
N LEU A 30 18.05 -27.14 -7.21
CA LEU A 30 17.00 -27.58 -6.28
C LEU A 30 16.49 -26.44 -5.40
N ASP A 31 17.26 -25.35 -5.26
CA ASP A 31 16.85 -24.16 -4.53
C ASP A 31 15.78 -23.36 -5.31
N ARG A 32 14.53 -23.78 -5.11
CA ARG A 32 13.32 -23.11 -5.60
C ARG A 32 13.06 -21.76 -4.92
N ALA A 33 13.76 -21.45 -3.82
CA ALA A 33 13.71 -20.14 -3.18
C ALA A 33 14.87 -19.22 -3.65
N SER A 34 15.66 -19.66 -4.63
CA SER A 34 16.78 -18.89 -5.15
C SER A 34 16.34 -17.56 -5.76
N GLN A 35 17.25 -16.58 -5.74
CA GLN A 35 17.02 -15.28 -6.37
C GLN A 35 16.70 -15.42 -7.87
N ARG A 36 17.29 -16.42 -8.54
CA ARG A 36 17.01 -16.71 -9.95
C ARG A 36 15.55 -17.12 -10.15
N GLU A 37 15.04 -18.04 -9.34
CA GLU A 37 13.64 -18.47 -9.45
C GLU A 37 12.69 -17.32 -9.12
N ASN A 38 13.01 -16.51 -8.10
CA ASN A 38 12.22 -15.32 -7.76
C ASN A 38 12.18 -14.30 -8.92
N VAL A 39 13.32 -13.99 -9.55
CA VAL A 39 13.39 -13.11 -10.74
C VAL A 39 12.58 -13.70 -11.89
N SER A 40 12.75 -14.99 -12.19
CA SER A 40 12.02 -15.69 -13.26
C SER A 40 10.50 -15.62 -13.05
N HIS A 41 10.06 -15.95 -11.84
CA HIS A 41 8.65 -15.90 -11.46
C HIS A 41 8.08 -14.49 -11.53
N LYS A 42 8.80 -13.48 -11.01
CA LYS A 42 8.38 -12.07 -11.08
C LYS A 42 8.31 -11.54 -12.51
N ALA A 43 9.30 -11.87 -13.36
CA ALA A 43 9.25 -11.53 -14.77
C ALA A 43 8.03 -12.16 -15.45
N HIS A 44 7.77 -13.45 -15.21
CA HIS A 44 6.57 -14.10 -15.71
C HIS A 44 5.29 -13.40 -15.23
N GLN A 45 5.15 -13.08 -13.94
CA GLN A 45 3.99 -12.36 -13.40
C GLN A 45 3.76 -11.01 -14.09
N ILE A 46 4.83 -10.27 -14.39
CA ILE A 46 4.75 -8.96 -15.07
C ILE A 46 4.30 -9.12 -16.52
N TYR A 47 4.84 -10.10 -17.25
CA TYR A 47 4.55 -10.31 -18.68
C TYR A 47 3.34 -11.22 -18.95
N GLN A 48 2.76 -11.85 -17.92
CA GLN A 48 1.61 -12.75 -18.07
C GLN A 48 0.40 -12.03 -18.66
N ASN A 49 0.19 -10.76 -18.27
CA ASN A 49 -0.84 -9.91 -18.83
C ASN A 49 -0.17 -8.81 -19.65
N PRO A 50 -0.56 -8.61 -20.92
CA PRO A 50 -0.05 -7.49 -21.70
C PRO A 50 -0.38 -6.18 -21.00
N LYS A 51 0.54 -5.22 -21.08
CA LYS A 51 0.26 -3.87 -20.58
C LYS A 51 -0.95 -3.34 -21.34
N ASP A 52 -1.96 -2.87 -20.62
CA ASP A 52 -3.06 -2.16 -21.25
C ASP A 52 -2.56 -0.79 -21.69
N ASP A 53 -2.40 -0.62 -23.00
CA ASP A 53 -1.93 0.63 -23.60
C ASP A 53 -2.91 1.79 -23.40
N ASN A 54 -4.16 1.53 -22.94
CA ASN A 54 -5.12 2.57 -22.58
C ASN A 54 -4.87 3.17 -21.18
N HIS A 55 -3.98 2.57 -20.37
CA HIS A 55 -3.69 3.00 -19.01
C HIS A 55 -2.32 3.67 -18.87
N LEU A 56 -2.03 4.64 -19.74
CA LEU A 56 -0.83 5.47 -19.66
C LEU A 56 -0.95 6.48 -18.51
N LEU A 57 0.08 6.55 -17.66
CA LEU A 57 0.23 7.57 -16.63
C LEU A 57 1.44 8.44 -16.98
N HIS A 58 1.20 9.72 -17.25
CA HIS A 58 2.24 10.71 -17.56
C HIS A 58 2.60 11.60 -16.36
N GLU A 59 1.93 11.41 -15.23
CA GLU A 59 2.19 12.18 -14.02
C GLU A 59 3.48 11.71 -13.34
N SER A 60 4.24 12.67 -12.80
CA SER A 60 5.40 12.40 -11.96
C SER A 60 4.96 11.68 -10.67
N LEU A 61 5.75 10.68 -10.29
CA LEU A 61 5.55 9.85 -9.10
C LEU A 61 6.87 9.77 -8.32
N PRO A 62 6.84 9.69 -6.98
CA PRO A 62 8.03 9.43 -6.22
C PRO A 62 8.64 8.09 -6.61
N GLU A 63 9.90 8.07 -7.00
CA GLU A 63 10.60 6.82 -7.32
C GLU A 63 11.04 6.05 -6.08
N TYR A 64 11.13 6.72 -4.93
CA TYR A 64 11.57 6.16 -3.67
C TYR A 64 10.69 6.60 -2.51
N ILE A 65 10.46 5.71 -1.55
CA ILE A 65 9.91 6.04 -0.24
C ILE A 65 10.87 5.53 0.82
N SER A 66 11.33 6.42 1.70
CA SER A 66 12.22 6.05 2.82
C SER A 66 13.45 5.25 2.35
N GLY A 67 14.04 5.64 1.22
CA GLY A 67 15.22 5.00 0.63
C GLY A 67 14.97 3.68 -0.11
N LYS A 68 13.71 3.24 -0.24
CA LYS A 68 13.36 2.03 -1.01
C LYS A 68 12.73 2.41 -2.33
N LYS A 69 13.20 1.77 -3.41
CA LYS A 69 12.62 1.94 -4.74
C LYS A 69 11.15 1.51 -4.71
N LEU A 70 10.32 2.36 -5.29
CA LEU A 70 8.88 2.23 -5.32
C LEU A 70 8.43 1.63 -6.65
N ILE A 71 7.52 0.67 -6.59
CA ILE A 71 6.74 0.23 -7.75
C ILE A 71 5.33 0.80 -7.54
N PRO A 72 4.93 1.85 -8.27
CA PRO A 72 3.69 2.59 -7.97
C PRO A 72 2.42 1.74 -7.99
N SER A 73 2.37 0.74 -8.87
CA SER A 73 1.24 -0.21 -8.95
C SER A 73 1.18 -1.18 -7.77
N GLU A 74 2.26 -1.33 -7.00
CA GLU A 74 2.33 -2.19 -5.81
C GLU A 74 2.31 -1.38 -4.51
N VAL A 75 2.16 -0.05 -4.60
CA VAL A 75 2.02 0.82 -3.44
C VAL A 75 0.56 1.23 -3.27
N PHE A 76 0.01 0.93 -2.10
CA PHE A 76 -1.39 1.19 -1.82
C PHE A 76 -1.58 2.46 -0.99
N VAL A 77 -2.68 3.14 -1.28
CA VAL A 77 -3.18 4.32 -0.58
C VAL A 77 -4.51 3.97 0.06
N LEU A 78 -4.60 4.14 1.38
CA LEU A 78 -5.85 4.08 2.13
C LEU A 78 -6.64 5.36 1.88
N ILE A 79 -7.92 5.24 1.57
CA ILE A 79 -8.82 6.38 1.39
C ILE A 79 -9.73 6.48 2.62
N GLY A 80 -9.38 7.40 3.52
CA GLY A 80 -10.10 7.69 4.75
C GLY A 80 -11.25 8.69 4.57
N TYR A 81 -11.99 8.91 5.65
CA TYR A 81 -13.04 9.93 5.71
C TYR A 81 -13.10 10.60 7.09
N SER A 82 -13.01 11.93 7.10
CA SER A 82 -13.25 12.74 8.29
C SER A 82 -14.68 13.26 8.30
N THR A 83 -15.45 12.84 9.30
CA THR A 83 -16.87 13.21 9.44
C THR A 83 -17.09 14.65 9.91
N SER A 84 -16.04 15.31 10.42
CA SER A 84 -16.11 16.62 11.09
C SER A 84 -14.74 17.28 11.15
N ASN A 85 -14.71 18.61 11.21
CA ASN A 85 -13.47 19.37 11.32
C ASN A 85 -12.72 19.08 12.63
N ASP A 86 -13.41 18.81 13.73
CA ASP A 86 -12.76 18.49 15.02
C ASP A 86 -11.95 17.19 14.94
N ARG A 87 -12.49 16.16 14.27
CA ARG A 87 -11.76 14.92 13.99
C ARG A 87 -10.57 15.14 13.09
N PHE A 88 -10.74 15.98 12.06
CA PHE A 88 -9.64 16.32 11.15
C PHE A 88 -8.48 16.96 11.92
N LYS A 89 -8.77 18.00 12.72
CA LYS A 89 -7.78 18.66 13.58
C LYS A 89 -7.11 17.67 14.53
N TRP A 90 -7.89 16.82 15.19
CA TRP A 90 -7.35 15.81 16.09
C TRP A 90 -6.38 14.86 15.35
N TYR A 91 -6.69 14.44 14.12
CA TYR A 91 -5.80 13.57 13.33
C TYR A 91 -4.46 14.25 13.03
N GLU A 92 -4.48 15.55 12.69
CA GLU A 92 -3.27 16.33 12.40
C GLU A 92 -2.43 16.55 13.66
N GLU A 93 -3.06 16.98 14.74
CA GLU A 93 -2.39 17.27 16.02
C GLU A 93 -1.78 16.00 16.65
N ASN A 94 -2.52 14.89 16.60
CA ASN A 94 -2.09 13.63 17.24
C ASN A 94 -1.27 12.73 16.31
N LYS A 95 -1.09 13.12 15.04
CA LYS A 95 -0.40 12.35 14.00
C LYS A 95 -0.93 10.91 13.89
N LYS A 96 -2.25 10.74 14.04
CA LYS A 96 -2.92 9.43 14.07
C LYS A 96 -4.20 9.48 13.27
N TYR A 97 -4.53 8.37 12.62
CA TYR A 97 -5.83 8.20 12.00
C TYR A 97 -6.53 6.94 12.53
N ILE A 98 -7.84 7.06 12.75
CA ILE A 98 -8.65 6.06 13.43
C ILE A 98 -9.70 5.51 12.47
N PHE A 99 -9.62 4.21 12.17
CA PHE A 99 -10.63 3.45 11.45
C PHE A 99 -11.55 2.73 12.43
N ARG A 100 -12.80 2.50 12.01
CA ARG A 100 -13.71 1.61 12.73
C ARG A 100 -13.28 0.16 12.51
N MET A 101 -13.34 -0.63 13.57
CA MET A 101 -13.03 -2.06 13.56
C MET A 101 -14.25 -2.82 14.09
N ASP A 102 -15.16 -3.20 13.21
CA ASP A 102 -16.30 -4.06 13.55
C ASP A 102 -16.80 -4.84 12.32
N GLY A 103 -17.73 -5.79 12.52
CA GLY A 103 -18.36 -6.51 11.40
C GLY A 103 -19.47 -5.73 10.68
N ASN A 104 -19.60 -4.42 10.94
CA ASN A 104 -20.70 -3.61 10.41
C ASN A 104 -20.24 -2.74 9.24
N THR A 105 -21.22 -2.20 8.51
CA THR A 105 -20.97 -1.29 7.39
C THR A 105 -20.08 -0.10 7.80
N GLY A 106 -18.97 0.07 7.08
CA GLY A 106 -18.00 1.16 7.28
C GLY A 106 -16.80 0.80 8.16
N SER A 107 -16.64 -0.47 8.54
CA SER A 107 -15.37 -0.99 9.03
C SER A 107 -14.36 -1.17 7.90
N LEU A 108 -13.07 -1.16 8.27
CA LEU A 108 -12.00 -1.45 7.34
C LEU A 108 -11.77 -2.97 7.29
N GLU A 109 -11.99 -3.58 6.13
CA GLU A 109 -11.65 -4.99 5.92
C GLU A 109 -10.12 -5.14 5.84
N LEU A 110 -9.58 -6.11 6.58
CA LEU A 110 -8.14 -6.36 6.59
C LEU A 110 -7.75 -7.27 5.43
N ASN A 111 -7.10 -6.70 4.43
CA ASN A 111 -6.48 -7.42 3.32
C ASN A 111 -5.03 -6.97 3.13
N ASN A 112 -4.34 -7.58 2.18
CA ASN A 112 -2.92 -7.31 1.92
C ASN A 112 -2.66 -5.83 1.59
N ASP A 113 -3.56 -5.21 0.82
CA ASP A 113 -3.43 -3.82 0.36
C ASP A 113 -3.57 -2.84 1.54
N VAL A 114 -4.52 -3.11 2.43
CA VAL A 114 -4.75 -2.33 3.65
C VAL A 114 -3.56 -2.41 4.60
N VAL A 115 -3.07 -3.63 4.85
CA VAL A 115 -1.97 -3.86 5.80
C VAL A 115 -0.65 -3.26 5.28
N ASN A 116 -0.43 -3.28 3.97
CA ASN A 116 0.81 -2.79 3.36
C ASN A 116 0.74 -1.36 2.82
N ALA A 117 -0.40 -0.68 2.95
CA ALA A 117 -0.58 0.69 2.51
C ALA A 117 0.54 1.61 3.05
N LYS A 118 1.01 2.50 2.18
CA LYS A 118 2.08 3.45 2.50
C LYS A 118 1.57 4.86 2.71
N TYR A 119 0.39 5.15 2.18
CA TYR A 119 -0.24 6.45 2.29
C TYR A 119 -1.68 6.35 2.76
N LEU A 120 -2.18 7.46 3.28
CA LEU A 120 -3.58 7.72 3.61
C LEU A 120 -3.98 9.02 2.92
N LEU A 121 -4.96 8.97 2.01
CA LEU A 121 -5.66 10.16 1.53
C LEU A 121 -6.92 10.36 2.38
N LEU A 122 -7.05 11.54 2.99
CA LEU A 122 -8.18 11.85 3.84
C LEU A 122 -9.23 12.68 3.10
N ARG A 123 -10.42 12.11 2.91
CA ARG A 123 -11.58 12.84 2.39
C ARG A 123 -12.27 13.61 3.52
N LYS A 124 -12.84 14.76 3.21
CA LYS A 124 -13.61 15.58 4.16
C LYS A 124 -15.08 15.64 3.79
N LYS A 125 -15.93 15.83 4.80
CA LYS A 125 -17.37 15.99 4.60
C LYS A 125 -17.66 17.25 3.77
N GLY A 126 -18.34 17.06 2.63
CA GLY A 126 -18.78 18.16 1.77
C GLY A 126 -17.77 18.57 0.71
N GLU A 127 -16.56 18.02 0.73
CA GLU A 127 -15.55 18.30 -0.30
C GLU A 127 -15.71 17.35 -1.49
N ALA A 128 -15.58 17.89 -2.70
CA ALA A 128 -15.66 17.12 -3.93
C ALA A 128 -14.35 16.39 -4.26
N HIS A 129 -13.23 16.93 -3.77
CA HIS A 129 -11.87 16.45 -4.02
C HIS A 129 -11.15 16.33 -2.68
N ALA A 130 -10.05 15.59 -2.64
CA ALA A 130 -9.21 15.47 -1.46
C ALA A 130 -7.79 15.94 -1.78
N SER A 131 -7.14 16.64 -0.85
CA SER A 131 -5.73 17.07 -0.98
C SER A 131 -4.89 16.66 0.24
N ASP A 132 -5.52 16.09 1.26
CA ASP A 132 -4.87 15.73 2.50
C ASP A 132 -4.25 14.32 2.42
N LEU A 133 -3.08 14.24 1.79
CA LEU A 133 -2.28 13.02 1.71
C LEU A 133 -1.28 12.94 2.88
N TYR A 134 -1.22 11.78 3.50
CA TYR A 134 -0.32 11.47 4.61
C TYR A 134 0.45 10.18 4.31
N GLN A 135 1.72 10.14 4.70
CA GLN A 135 2.51 8.92 4.75
C GLN A 135 2.21 8.16 6.06
N ILE A 136 2.02 6.86 5.95
CA ILE A 136 1.83 5.97 7.09
C ILE A 136 3.21 5.61 7.67
N LYS A 137 3.43 5.96 8.94
CA LYS A 137 4.70 5.73 9.65
C LYS A 137 4.66 4.51 10.56
N SER A 138 3.47 4.05 10.91
CA SER A 138 3.30 2.87 11.76
C SER A 138 3.81 1.62 11.05
N LYS A 139 4.56 0.77 11.77
CA LYS A 139 5.02 -0.55 11.27
C LYS A 139 3.87 -1.53 10.99
N GLY A 140 2.69 -1.25 11.53
CA GLY A 140 1.47 -2.03 11.38
C GLY A 140 0.31 -1.33 12.08
N LEU A 141 -0.87 -1.95 11.99
CA LEU A 141 -2.10 -1.44 12.61
C LEU A 141 -2.09 -1.70 14.13
N LYS A 142 -2.54 -0.73 14.92
CA LYS A 142 -2.74 -0.88 16.37
C LYS A 142 -4.23 -0.94 16.69
N VAL A 143 -4.64 -1.77 17.63
CA VAL A 143 -6.04 -1.82 18.11
C VAL A 143 -6.18 -0.90 19.32
N PHE A 144 -7.09 0.07 19.25
CA PHE A 144 -7.43 0.96 20.35
C PHE A 144 -8.86 0.68 20.84
N SER A 145 -9.04 0.61 22.16
CA SER A 145 -10.38 0.60 22.75
C SER A 145 -10.98 2.01 22.75
N ARG A 146 -12.31 2.09 22.87
CA ARG A 146 -13.02 3.34 23.07
C ARG A 146 -12.53 4.08 24.31
N SER A 147 -12.38 3.36 25.42
CA SER A 147 -11.88 3.93 26.68
C SER A 147 -10.50 4.55 26.52
N TYR A 148 -9.60 3.90 25.76
CA TYR A 148 -8.29 4.45 25.47
C TYR A 148 -8.38 5.70 24.58
N LEU A 149 -9.21 5.69 23.54
CA LEU A 149 -9.46 6.88 22.72
C LEU A 149 -10.01 8.07 23.52
N ASP A 150 -10.85 7.80 24.53
CA ASP A 150 -11.36 8.84 25.43
C ASP A 150 -10.23 9.46 26.26
N THR A 151 -9.23 8.69 26.70
CA THR A 151 -8.02 9.25 27.35
C THR A 151 -7.18 10.12 26.42
N LEU A 152 -7.30 9.92 25.11
CA LEU A 152 -6.63 10.74 24.08
C LEU A 152 -7.48 11.92 23.61
N ASN A 153 -8.60 12.20 24.27
CA ASN A 153 -9.56 13.24 23.89
C ASN A 153 -10.05 13.10 22.43
N TYR A 154 -10.21 11.86 21.95
CA TYR A 154 -10.69 11.62 20.58
C TYR A 154 -12.13 12.12 20.41
N PRO A 155 -12.43 12.95 19.39
CA PRO A 155 -13.74 13.57 19.27
C PRO A 155 -14.90 12.55 19.21
N PRO A 156 -16.01 12.81 19.93
CA PRO A 156 -17.09 11.86 20.04
C PRO A 156 -17.73 11.51 18.69
N SER A 157 -18.31 10.33 18.60
CA SER A 157 -19.11 9.90 17.44
C SER A 157 -20.55 9.75 17.87
N LYS A 158 -21.50 9.95 16.96
CA LYS A 158 -22.92 9.66 17.22
C LYS A 158 -23.14 8.19 17.62
N ASN A 159 -22.40 7.29 16.95
CA ASN A 159 -22.43 5.85 17.20
C ASN A 159 -21.00 5.37 17.47
N PRO A 160 -20.50 5.49 18.72
CA PRO A 160 -19.18 4.99 19.07
C PRO A 160 -19.15 3.46 18.99
N LYS A 161 -17.97 2.92 18.72
CA LYS A 161 -17.69 1.48 18.67
C LYS A 161 -16.77 1.15 19.83
N GLU A 162 -16.71 -0.12 20.22
CA GLU A 162 -15.85 -0.55 21.33
C GLU A 162 -14.37 -0.57 20.94
N TYR A 163 -14.07 -0.98 19.70
CA TYR A 163 -12.71 -1.10 19.18
C TYR A 163 -12.52 -0.36 17.86
N TYR A 164 -11.29 0.09 17.66
CA TYR A 164 -10.86 0.86 16.50
C TYR A 164 -9.47 0.41 16.07
N LEU A 165 -9.15 0.61 14.79
CA LEU A 165 -7.79 0.49 14.28
C LEU A 165 -7.16 1.87 14.20
N ALA A 166 -5.93 1.99 14.67
CA ALA A 166 -5.15 3.21 14.65
C ALA A 166 -3.88 3.01 13.82
N ILE A 167 -3.59 4.01 12.99
CA ILE A 167 -2.32 4.16 12.27
C ILE A 167 -1.66 5.48 12.63
N GLU A 168 -0.34 5.51 12.56
CA GLU A 168 0.44 6.75 12.73
C GLU A 168 0.68 7.36 11.36
N ILE A 169 0.39 8.65 11.23
CA ILE A 169 0.41 9.38 9.96
C ILE A 169 1.22 10.66 10.07
N GLU A 170 1.85 11.04 8.98
CA GLU A 170 2.56 12.31 8.83
C GLU A 170 2.26 12.89 7.46
N LYS A 171 2.14 14.21 7.32
CA LYS A 171 1.82 14.82 6.02
C LYS A 171 2.85 14.37 4.99
N ALA A 172 2.39 13.94 3.82
CA ALA A 172 3.29 13.61 2.73
C ALA A 172 4.00 14.90 2.29
N SER A 173 5.33 14.82 2.14
CA SER A 173 6.19 15.96 1.83
C SER A 173 6.96 15.80 0.52
N ASP A 174 6.70 14.72 -0.22
CA ASP A 174 7.30 14.50 -1.53
C ASP A 174 6.80 15.57 -2.51
N ILE A 175 7.71 16.11 -3.33
CA ILE A 175 7.43 17.26 -4.20
C ILE A 175 6.36 16.95 -5.24
N GLU A 176 6.22 15.69 -5.63
CA GLU A 176 5.21 15.19 -6.56
C GLU A 176 3.77 15.33 -6.03
N PHE A 177 3.62 15.49 -4.71
CA PHE A 177 2.34 15.67 -4.03
C PHE A 177 2.07 17.12 -3.61
N GLU A 178 3.00 18.04 -3.88
CA GLU A 178 2.84 19.44 -3.51
C GLU A 178 1.78 20.14 -4.39
N ASN A 179 0.86 20.87 -3.76
CA ASN A 179 -0.25 21.57 -4.43
C ASN A 179 -1.15 20.67 -5.29
N VAL A 180 -1.22 19.38 -4.93
CA VAL A 180 -2.04 18.39 -5.61
C VAL A 180 -3.38 18.18 -4.90
N SER A 181 -4.42 17.95 -5.70
CA SER A 181 -5.69 17.39 -5.24
C SER A 181 -6.09 16.21 -6.12
N TRP A 182 -6.97 15.36 -5.62
CA TRP A 182 -7.44 14.17 -6.34
C TRP A 182 -8.96 14.12 -6.37
N ASP A 183 -9.50 13.84 -7.55
CA ASP A 183 -10.92 13.50 -7.69
C ASP A 183 -11.15 12.03 -7.31
N PHE A 184 -11.31 11.80 -6.01
CA PHE A 184 -11.56 10.46 -5.49
C PHE A 184 -12.87 9.83 -6.00
N LYS A 185 -13.77 10.61 -6.64
CA LYS A 185 -15.02 10.07 -7.19
C LYS A 185 -14.81 9.34 -8.50
N GLU A 186 -13.73 9.66 -9.21
CA GLU A 186 -13.36 8.99 -10.45
C GLU A 186 -12.73 7.61 -10.23
N LEU A 187 -12.33 7.31 -8.99
CA LEU A 187 -11.82 6.00 -8.60
C LEU A 187 -12.89 4.92 -8.77
N GLU A 188 -12.55 3.87 -9.50
CA GLU A 188 -13.43 2.73 -9.78
C GLU A 188 -13.96 2.08 -8.50
N THR A 189 -13.11 1.92 -7.48
CA THR A 189 -13.52 1.41 -6.16
C THR A 189 -14.58 2.28 -5.51
N TYR A 190 -14.50 3.61 -5.66
CA TYR A 190 -15.51 4.51 -5.11
C TYR A 190 -16.82 4.42 -5.90
N LYS A 191 -16.76 4.32 -7.23
CA LYS A 191 -17.94 4.12 -8.09
C LYS A 191 -18.69 2.84 -7.71
N LYS A 192 -17.98 1.72 -7.50
CA LYS A 192 -18.57 0.46 -7.01
C LYS A 192 -19.24 0.60 -5.64
N ILE A 193 -18.61 1.31 -4.70
CA ILE A 193 -19.23 1.61 -3.39
C ILE A 193 -20.55 2.39 -3.55
N LEU A 194 -20.65 3.28 -4.53
CA LEU A 194 -21.89 4.02 -4.80
C LEU A 194 -23.01 3.12 -5.35
N GLU A 195 -22.66 2.07 -6.09
CA GLU A 195 -23.60 1.09 -6.64
C GLU A 195 -24.08 0.10 -5.57
N ASP A 196 -23.15 -0.43 -4.76
CA ASP A 196 -23.43 -1.47 -3.77
C ASP A 196 -24.09 -0.94 -2.48
N VAL A 197 -23.81 0.32 -2.11
CA VAL A 197 -24.22 0.89 -0.81
C VAL A 197 -25.31 1.94 -0.99
N THR A 198 -26.55 1.52 -0.74
CA THR A 198 -27.76 2.37 -0.83
C THR A 198 -27.75 3.55 0.15
N ASN A 199 -27.23 3.38 1.37
CA ASN A 199 -27.22 4.45 2.38
C ASN A 199 -26.15 5.51 2.08
N LYS A 200 -26.58 6.76 1.87
CA LYS A 200 -25.72 7.93 1.57
C LYS A 200 -24.62 8.19 2.60
N TYR A 201 -24.92 7.99 3.88
CA TYR A 201 -23.97 8.22 4.96
C TYR A 201 -22.93 7.10 5.03
N SER A 202 -23.35 5.86 4.80
CA SER A 202 -22.47 4.70 4.77
C SER A 202 -21.47 4.79 3.60
N ARG A 203 -21.93 5.11 2.38
CA ARG A 203 -21.04 5.23 1.21
C ARG A 203 -19.98 6.33 1.34
N ALA A 204 -20.32 7.46 1.98
CA ALA A 204 -19.36 8.54 2.20
C ALA A 204 -18.27 8.16 3.23
N GLY A 205 -18.64 7.39 4.26
CA GLY A 205 -17.75 7.04 5.36
C GLY A 205 -16.98 5.74 5.20
N LEU A 206 -17.26 4.95 4.15
CA LEU A 206 -16.62 3.65 3.94
C LEU A 206 -15.17 3.83 3.48
N PRO A 207 -14.18 3.34 4.24
CA PRO A 207 -12.79 3.39 3.82
C PRO A 207 -12.50 2.30 2.78
N PHE A 208 -11.58 2.58 1.87
CA PHE A 208 -11.16 1.62 0.85
C PHE A 208 -9.69 1.84 0.46
N THR A 209 -9.12 0.95 -0.34
CA THR A 209 -7.75 1.04 -0.85
C THR A 209 -7.73 1.17 -2.36
N VAL A 210 -6.71 1.86 -2.87
CA VAL A 210 -6.37 1.93 -4.30
C VAL A 210 -4.85 1.89 -4.46
N SER A 211 -4.36 1.55 -5.65
CA SER A 211 -2.94 1.73 -5.97
C SER A 211 -2.59 3.21 -6.07
N LEU A 212 -1.33 3.57 -5.83
CA LEU A 212 -0.82 4.92 -6.01
C LEU A 212 -0.95 5.35 -7.48
N THR A 213 -0.75 4.42 -8.41
CA THR A 213 -0.99 4.63 -9.84
C THR A 213 -2.42 5.09 -10.11
N ASP A 214 -3.42 4.38 -9.59
CA ASP A 214 -4.83 4.71 -9.84
C ASP A 214 -5.23 6.01 -9.16
N LEU A 215 -4.71 6.28 -7.96
CA LEU A 215 -4.89 7.59 -7.34
C LEU A 215 -4.37 8.70 -8.25
N MET A 216 -3.16 8.55 -8.78
CA MET A 216 -2.49 9.59 -9.55
C MET A 216 -3.10 9.81 -10.94
N LYS A 217 -3.87 8.86 -11.47
CA LYS A 217 -4.73 9.09 -12.66
C LYS A 217 -5.84 10.11 -12.39
N THR A 218 -6.30 10.23 -11.14
CA THR A 218 -7.36 11.17 -10.73
C THR A 218 -6.81 12.52 -10.26
N LYS A 219 -5.52 12.76 -10.52
CA LYS A 219 -4.82 13.98 -10.09
C LYS A 219 -5.38 15.22 -10.78
N MET A 220 -5.64 16.23 -9.96
CA MET A 220 -6.04 17.58 -10.35
C MET A 220 -4.97 18.55 -9.85
N ARG A 221 -4.40 19.33 -10.75
CA ARG A 221 -3.50 20.44 -10.38
C ARG A 221 -4.37 21.64 -10.03
N LYS A 222 -4.10 22.26 -8.88
CA LYS A 222 -4.66 23.60 -8.62
C LYS A 222 -3.99 24.57 -9.59
N GLU A 223 -4.79 25.26 -10.40
CA GLU A 223 -4.35 26.40 -11.20
C GLU A 223 -3.86 27.55 -10.32
#